data_AF-A0A8H6U3M0-F1
#
_entry.id   AF-A0A8H6U3M0-F1
#
_cell.length_a   1.000
_cell.length_b   1.000
_cell.length_c   1.000
_cell.angle_alpha   90.00
_cell.angle_beta   90.00
_cell.angle_gamma   90.00
#
_symmetry.space_group_name_H-M   'P 1'
#
loop_
_entity.id
_entity.type
_entity.pdbx_description
1 polymer ?
#
loop_
_entity_poly.entity_id
_entity_poly.type
_entity_poly.pdbx_seq_one_letter_code
_entity_poly.pdbx_strand_id
1 'polypeptide(L)'
;MDHRTKFEGIWIRVRSELMDHVASEGMLPEAVEWYGKNLEYNMTVGKLDRGLSVVETAQIIKGEELDDNKYYKAAVLGWALELLGACLIVSDDIMDNSMTRRGKPYYAIYYLLKKQLCHTPYYVDLLELFHDTTYQTEMDQLMDMTTALEGNFDLNRFSLDKHCLIVIYKTAFCSFYLPVALGMCLTGAPESCMIEGKTVEPYKVALSTPLLLREYFQTQNDFFDFSAPPDLVGKIQVGTDIENKYSWCVNIALALVTPE
;
A
#
# COMPACT_ATOMS: atom_id res chain seq x y z
N MET A 1 23.45 -13.02 0.67
CA MET A 1 23.07 -11.68 1.16
C MET A 1 21.57 -11.75 1.39
N ASP A 2 21.07 -11.32 2.55
CA ASP A 2 19.63 -11.36 2.84
C ASP A 2 18.87 -10.57 1.75
N HIS A 3 17.75 -11.12 1.25
CA HIS A 3 16.96 -10.52 0.18
C HIS A 3 16.51 -9.10 0.55
N ARG A 4 16.21 -8.89 1.84
CA ARG A 4 15.89 -7.59 2.41
C ARG A 4 17.06 -6.62 2.34
N THR A 5 18.26 -7.02 2.77
CA THR A 5 19.45 -6.15 2.72
C THR A 5 19.77 -5.71 1.28
N LYS A 6 19.59 -6.59 0.29
CA LYS A 6 19.78 -6.23 -1.13
C LYS A 6 18.76 -5.17 -1.56
N PHE A 7 17.49 -5.32 -1.18
CA PHE A 7 16.43 -4.37 -1.48
C PHE A 7 16.63 -3.01 -0.77
N GLU A 8 17.00 -3.02 0.51
CA GLU A 8 17.37 -1.84 1.30
C GLU A 8 18.60 -1.12 0.72
N GLY A 9 19.57 -1.84 0.17
CA GLY A 9 20.71 -1.23 -0.53
C GLY A 9 20.30 -0.37 -1.73
N ILE A 10 19.20 -0.72 -2.41
CA ILE A 10 18.66 0.08 -3.52
C ILE A 10 18.05 1.39 -3.03
N TRP A 11 17.51 1.43 -1.81
CA TRP A 11 16.94 2.66 -1.23
C TRP A 11 17.92 3.80 -1.16
N ILE A 12 19.17 3.53 -0.78
CA ILE A 12 20.22 4.56 -0.66
C ILE A 12 20.37 5.31 -1.98
N ARG A 13 20.37 4.55 -3.09
CA ARG A 13 20.47 5.11 -4.44
C ARG A 13 19.18 5.85 -4.83
N VAL A 14 18.02 5.24 -4.63
CA VAL A 14 16.71 5.85 -4.94
C VAL A 14 16.53 7.17 -4.20
N ARG A 15 16.85 7.21 -2.91
CA ARG A 15 16.81 8.41 -2.07
C ARG A 15 17.76 9.49 -2.59
N SER A 16 19.00 9.15 -2.89
CA SER A 16 19.97 10.11 -3.44
C SER A 16 19.43 10.72 -4.73
N GLU A 17 18.92 9.89 -5.65
CA GLU A 17 18.36 10.36 -6.93
C GLU A 17 17.15 11.28 -6.74
N LEU A 18 16.30 11.02 -5.74
CA LEU A 18 15.19 11.89 -5.37
C LEU A 18 15.66 13.23 -4.81
N MET A 19 16.63 13.22 -3.91
CA MET A 19 17.19 14.44 -3.32
C MET A 19 17.89 15.31 -4.37
N ASP A 20 18.68 14.68 -5.26
CA ASP A 20 19.37 15.35 -6.36
C ASP A 20 18.37 16.01 -7.32
N HIS A 21 17.26 15.34 -7.61
CA HIS A 21 16.21 15.90 -8.45
C HIS A 21 15.57 17.13 -7.80
N VAL A 22 15.15 17.03 -6.54
CA VAL A 22 14.53 18.15 -5.82
C VAL A 22 15.48 19.35 -5.75
N ALA A 23 16.78 19.10 -5.54
CA ALA A 23 17.80 20.15 -5.60
C ALA A 23 17.94 20.77 -7.01
N SER A 24 17.87 19.95 -8.06
CA SER A 24 17.98 20.41 -9.46
C SER A 24 16.81 21.30 -9.91
N GLU A 25 15.64 21.16 -9.29
CA GLU A 25 14.46 22.00 -9.56
C GLU A 25 14.54 23.39 -8.90
N GLY A 26 15.69 23.72 -8.28
CA GLY A 26 15.93 25.03 -7.66
C GLY A 26 15.30 25.20 -6.29
N MET A 27 14.99 24.09 -5.59
CA MET A 27 14.48 24.13 -4.22
C MET A 27 15.51 24.70 -3.25
N LEU A 28 15.02 25.41 -2.23
CA LEU A 28 15.86 25.93 -1.16
C LEU A 28 16.60 24.78 -0.43
N PRO A 29 17.86 24.96 0.00
CA PRO A 29 18.61 23.92 0.70
C PRO A 29 17.88 23.35 1.91
N GLU A 30 17.16 24.19 2.66
CA GLU A 30 16.37 23.78 3.83
C GLU A 30 15.19 22.86 3.43
N ALA A 31 14.59 23.10 2.25
CA ALA A 31 13.52 22.26 1.72
C ALA A 31 14.06 20.89 1.27
N VAL A 32 15.24 20.84 0.66
CA VAL A 32 15.92 19.59 0.27
C VAL A 32 16.30 18.79 1.52
N GLU A 33 16.85 19.44 2.55
CA GLU A 33 17.19 18.79 3.81
C GLU A 33 15.94 18.23 4.51
N TRP A 34 14.86 19.04 4.57
CA TRP A 34 13.60 18.60 5.14
C TRP A 34 13.02 17.41 4.38
N TYR A 35 13.07 17.43 3.05
CA TYR A 35 12.63 16.31 2.22
C TYR A 35 13.44 15.03 2.49
N GLY A 36 14.76 15.15 2.62
CA GLY A 36 15.64 14.05 2.98
C GLY A 36 15.29 13.40 4.33
N LYS A 37 14.91 14.22 5.33
CA LYS A 37 14.45 13.75 6.65
C LYS A 37 13.06 13.11 6.58
N ASN A 38 12.15 13.68 5.79
CA ASN A 38 10.82 13.12 5.56
C ASN A 38 10.90 11.73 4.92
N LEU A 39 11.77 11.53 3.93
CA LEU A 39 11.99 10.23 3.31
C LEU A 39 12.55 9.20 4.30
N GLU A 40 13.55 9.55 5.12
CA GLU A 40 14.10 8.63 6.12
C GLU A 40 13.04 8.21 7.15
N TYR A 41 12.27 9.17 7.65
CA TYR A 41 11.27 8.93 8.69
C TYR A 41 10.14 8.02 8.23
N ASN A 42 9.64 8.19 6.99
CA ASN A 42 8.47 7.46 6.52
C ASN A 42 8.79 6.12 5.84
N MET A 43 10.01 5.94 5.30
CA MET A 43 10.30 4.80 4.41
C MET A 43 11.08 3.66 5.07
N THR A 44 11.83 3.92 6.16
CA THR A 44 12.84 2.96 6.67
C THR A 44 12.40 2.13 7.88
N VAL A 45 11.18 2.33 8.39
CA VAL A 45 10.71 1.72 9.64
C VAL A 45 9.81 0.48 9.42
N GLY A 46 9.38 0.24 8.17
CA GLY A 46 8.44 -0.83 7.82
C GLY A 46 9.08 -2.22 7.61
N LYS A 47 8.20 -3.22 7.40
CA LYS A 47 8.60 -4.58 7.00
C LYS A 47 9.05 -4.69 5.54
N LEU A 48 8.63 -3.74 4.70
CA LEU A 48 8.90 -3.67 3.25
C LEU A 48 8.29 -4.85 2.46
N ASP A 49 7.29 -5.53 3.03
CA ASP A 49 6.68 -6.73 2.46
C ASP A 49 6.04 -6.45 1.09
N ARG A 50 5.45 -5.25 0.90
CA ARG A 50 4.82 -4.87 -0.38
C ARG A 50 5.88 -4.70 -1.46
N GLY A 51 6.95 -3.97 -1.15
CA GLY A 51 8.06 -3.74 -2.07
C GLY A 51 8.80 -5.02 -2.45
N LEU A 52 9.06 -5.90 -1.47
CA LEU A 52 9.68 -7.20 -1.70
C LEU A 52 8.79 -8.12 -2.55
N SER A 53 7.47 -8.09 -2.32
CA SER A 53 6.50 -8.90 -3.08
C SER A 53 6.54 -8.61 -4.59
N VAL A 54 6.85 -7.38 -5.03
CA VAL A 54 7.03 -7.06 -6.46
C VAL A 54 8.19 -7.88 -7.06
N VAL A 55 9.32 -7.93 -6.35
CA VAL A 55 10.52 -8.64 -6.79
C VAL A 55 10.28 -10.15 -6.78
N GLU A 56 9.70 -10.67 -5.71
CA GLU A 56 9.38 -12.09 -5.56
C GLU A 56 8.39 -12.54 -6.63
N THR A 57 7.33 -11.77 -6.88
CA THR A 57 6.36 -12.08 -7.94
C THR A 57 7.05 -12.18 -9.31
N ALA A 58 7.95 -11.24 -9.63
CA ALA A 58 8.68 -11.27 -10.89
C ALA A 58 9.60 -12.52 -11.01
N GLN A 59 10.25 -12.92 -9.92
CA GLN A 59 11.06 -14.15 -9.87
C GLN A 59 10.19 -15.41 -10.04
N ILE A 60 9.06 -15.48 -9.34
CA ILE A 60 8.12 -16.61 -9.39
C ILE A 60 7.58 -16.79 -10.81
N ILE A 61 7.15 -15.71 -11.46
CA ILE A 61 6.60 -15.78 -12.82
C ILE A 61 7.65 -16.21 -13.84
N LYS A 62 8.89 -15.75 -13.69
CA LYS A 62 9.99 -16.14 -14.59
C LYS A 62 10.54 -17.53 -14.29
N GLY A 63 10.40 -18.02 -13.07
CA GLY A 63 10.98 -19.28 -12.61
C GLY A 63 12.51 -19.24 -12.49
N GLU A 64 13.11 -18.05 -12.47
CA GLU A 64 14.55 -17.83 -12.38
C GLU A 64 14.87 -16.58 -11.54
N GLU A 65 16.11 -16.47 -11.09
CA GLU A 65 16.58 -15.24 -10.47
C GLU A 65 16.67 -14.11 -11.50
N LEU A 66 16.31 -12.89 -11.08
CA LEU A 66 16.46 -11.71 -11.92
C LEU A 66 17.94 -11.30 -11.99
N ASP A 67 18.41 -11.01 -13.20
CA ASP A 67 19.68 -10.31 -13.40
C ASP A 67 19.68 -8.94 -12.72
N ASP A 68 20.86 -8.35 -12.52
CA ASP A 68 21.01 -7.10 -11.76
C ASP A 68 20.16 -5.94 -12.30
N ASN A 69 19.97 -5.85 -13.62
CA ASN A 69 19.19 -4.78 -14.23
C ASN A 69 17.69 -5.00 -14.03
N LYS A 70 17.19 -6.22 -14.24
CA LYS A 70 15.79 -6.58 -13.97
C LYS A 70 15.47 -6.46 -12.49
N TYR A 71 16.38 -6.93 -11.62
CA TYR A 71 16.25 -6.79 -10.17
C TYR A 71 16.18 -5.33 -9.77
N TYR A 72 17.08 -4.48 -10.29
CA TYR A 72 17.07 -3.05 -9.99
C TYR A 72 15.74 -2.40 -10.39
N LYS A 73 15.21 -2.68 -11.58
CA LYS A 73 13.90 -2.16 -12.01
C LYS A 73 12.75 -2.65 -11.13
N ALA A 74 12.75 -3.93 -10.76
CA ALA A 74 11.76 -4.50 -9.85
C ALA A 74 11.84 -3.86 -8.46
N ALA A 75 13.05 -3.64 -7.96
CA ALA A 75 13.28 -2.98 -6.67
C ALA A 75 12.86 -1.51 -6.69
N VAL A 76 13.13 -0.78 -7.78
CA VAL A 76 12.65 0.61 -7.95
C VAL A 76 11.13 0.67 -7.93
N LEU A 77 10.44 -0.27 -8.59
CA LEU A 77 8.98 -0.36 -8.51
C LEU A 77 8.49 -0.71 -7.10
N GLY A 78 9.18 -1.63 -6.42
CA GLY A 78 8.91 -1.92 -5.01
C GLY A 78 9.03 -0.68 -4.13
N TRP A 79 10.08 0.13 -4.31
CA TRP A 79 10.24 1.40 -3.58
C TRP A 79 9.20 2.46 -3.95
N ALA A 80 8.78 2.51 -5.22
CA ALA A 80 7.67 3.36 -5.64
C ALA A 80 6.34 2.94 -4.98
N LEU A 81 6.12 1.63 -4.81
CA LEU A 81 4.97 1.08 -4.07
C LEU A 81 5.04 1.40 -2.57
N GLU A 82 6.21 1.26 -1.94
CA GLU A 82 6.40 1.65 -0.53
C GLU A 82 6.18 3.16 -0.34
N LEU A 83 6.59 4.00 -1.31
CA LEU A 83 6.34 5.44 -1.29
C LEU A 83 4.84 5.75 -1.39
N LEU A 84 4.10 5.00 -2.22
CA LEU A 84 2.64 5.11 -2.29
C LEU A 84 2.02 4.73 -0.94
N GLY A 85 2.42 3.59 -0.36
CA GLY A 85 1.96 3.15 0.96
C GLY A 85 2.22 4.19 2.04
N ALA A 86 3.42 4.77 2.08
CA ALA A 86 3.77 5.83 3.02
C ALA A 86 2.89 7.08 2.82
N CYS A 87 2.62 7.50 1.57
CA CYS A 87 1.74 8.64 1.29
C CYS A 87 0.30 8.39 1.76
N LEU A 88 -0.22 7.18 1.56
CA LEU A 88 -1.56 6.79 2.00
C LEU A 88 -1.66 6.76 3.53
N ILE A 89 -0.68 6.20 4.22
CA ILE A 89 -0.63 6.19 5.70
C ILE A 89 -0.52 7.61 6.27
N VAL A 90 0.32 8.47 5.69
CA VAL A 90 0.39 9.88 6.12
C VAL A 90 -0.94 10.60 5.92
N SER A 91 -1.70 10.23 4.87
CA SER A 91 -3.02 10.77 4.62
C SER A 91 -4.02 10.30 5.69
N ASP A 92 -4.06 9.00 5.95
CA ASP A 92 -4.90 8.36 6.96
C ASP A 92 -4.63 8.95 8.35
N ASP A 93 -3.37 9.05 8.76
CA ASP A 93 -2.96 9.64 10.04
C ASP A 93 -3.45 11.11 10.19
N ILE A 94 -3.47 11.89 9.11
CA ILE A 94 -4.01 13.27 9.14
C ILE A 94 -5.53 13.26 9.27
N MET A 95 -6.23 12.35 8.57
CA MET A 95 -7.69 12.24 8.58
C MET A 95 -8.22 11.72 9.92
N ASP A 96 -7.47 10.82 10.57
CA ASP A 96 -7.77 10.24 11.87
C ASP A 96 -7.37 11.12 13.07
N ASN A 97 -6.81 12.31 12.83
CA ASN A 97 -6.20 13.17 13.86
C ASN A 97 -5.08 12.48 14.68
N SER A 98 -4.37 11.52 14.07
CA SER A 98 -3.17 10.93 14.67
C SER A 98 -2.08 11.97 14.84
N MET A 99 -1.39 11.97 15.99
CA MET A 99 -0.42 13.02 16.35
C MET A 99 0.87 13.04 15.52
N THR A 100 1.14 12.02 14.70
CA THR A 100 2.46 11.79 14.09
C THR A 100 2.39 11.64 12.58
N ARG A 101 3.34 12.30 11.89
CA ARG A 101 3.62 12.32 10.43
C ARG A 101 3.01 13.51 9.67
N ARG A 102 3.86 14.23 8.91
CA ARG A 102 3.48 15.35 8.04
C ARG A 102 4.33 15.34 6.77
N GLY A 103 3.68 15.51 5.62
CA GLY A 103 4.33 15.65 4.31
C GLY A 103 4.08 14.47 3.36
N LYS A 104 3.57 14.75 2.16
CA LYS A 104 3.18 13.76 1.15
C LYS A 104 4.06 13.89 -0.11
N PRO A 105 5.00 12.97 -0.39
CA PRO A 105 5.85 13.06 -1.58
C PRO A 105 5.30 12.28 -2.80
N TYR A 106 4.01 12.45 -3.17
CA TYR A 106 3.44 11.77 -4.36
C TYR A 106 4.22 12.00 -5.65
N TYR A 107 4.84 13.17 -5.80
CA TYR A 107 5.67 13.49 -6.96
C TYR A 107 6.89 12.56 -7.10
N ALA A 108 7.40 11.99 -6.00
CA ALA A 108 8.54 11.09 -5.99
C ALA A 108 8.24 9.80 -6.75
N ILE A 109 7.03 9.26 -6.60
CA ILE A 109 6.57 8.04 -7.28
C ILE A 109 6.64 8.25 -8.80
N TYR A 110 5.97 9.30 -9.29
CA TYR A 110 5.91 9.58 -10.73
C TYR A 110 7.26 9.99 -11.32
N TYR A 111 8.10 10.67 -10.54
CA TYR A 111 9.48 10.94 -10.95
C TYR A 111 10.27 9.64 -11.12
N LEU A 112 10.23 8.71 -10.16
CA LEU A 112 10.94 7.43 -10.26
C LEU A 112 10.45 6.60 -11.45
N LEU A 113 9.14 6.47 -11.62
CA LEU A 113 8.54 5.76 -12.76
C LEU A 113 9.02 6.38 -14.08
N LYS A 114 8.93 7.71 -14.21
CA LYS A 114 9.39 8.41 -15.43
C LYS A 114 10.88 8.22 -15.65
N LYS A 115 11.72 8.45 -14.63
CA LYS A 115 13.18 8.42 -14.77
C LYS A 115 13.70 7.03 -15.13
N GLN A 116 13.16 5.98 -14.51
CA GLN A 116 13.71 4.63 -14.59
C GLN A 116 12.99 3.74 -15.61
N LEU A 117 11.72 4.04 -15.92
CA LEU A 117 10.85 3.13 -16.66
C LEU A 117 10.18 3.76 -17.90
N CYS A 118 10.34 5.07 -18.19
CA CYS A 118 9.68 5.66 -19.36
C CYS A 118 10.04 5.05 -20.72
N HIS A 119 11.15 4.31 -20.80
CA HIS A 119 11.60 3.63 -22.00
C HIS A 119 11.08 2.18 -22.12
N THR A 120 10.38 1.67 -21.10
CA THR A 120 9.84 0.31 -21.15
C THR A 120 8.50 0.29 -21.90
N PRO A 121 8.17 -0.81 -22.60
CA PRO A 121 6.90 -0.91 -23.34
C PRO A 121 5.68 -0.86 -22.42
N TYR A 122 5.85 -1.20 -21.15
CA TYR A 122 4.81 -1.28 -20.13
C TYR A 122 4.71 -0.04 -19.24
N TYR A 123 5.36 1.07 -19.61
CA TYR A 123 5.37 2.30 -18.79
C TYR A 123 3.97 2.86 -18.54
N VAL A 124 3.11 2.85 -19.57
CA VAL A 124 1.73 3.35 -19.46
C VAL A 124 0.91 2.47 -18.52
N ASP A 125 1.02 1.14 -18.67
CA ASP A 125 0.35 0.18 -17.79
C ASP A 125 0.73 0.39 -16.31
N LEU A 126 2.01 0.66 -16.04
CA LEU A 126 2.47 1.00 -14.69
C LEU A 126 1.80 2.28 -14.18
N LEU A 127 1.78 3.35 -14.98
CA LEU A 127 1.13 4.61 -14.59
C LEU A 127 -0.36 4.39 -14.28
N GLU A 128 -1.07 3.66 -15.14
CA GLU A 128 -2.48 3.33 -14.94
C GLU A 128 -2.68 2.53 -13.65
N LEU A 129 -1.88 1.50 -13.39
CA LEU A 129 -1.96 0.72 -12.14
C LEU A 129 -1.76 1.58 -10.88
N PHE A 130 -0.78 2.49 -10.89
CA PHE A 130 -0.55 3.41 -9.76
C PHE A 130 -1.70 4.41 -9.60
N HIS A 131 -2.21 4.96 -10.70
CA HIS A 131 -3.34 5.89 -10.67
C HIS A 131 -4.64 5.22 -10.20
N ASP A 132 -4.98 4.07 -10.76
CA ASP A 132 -6.18 3.31 -10.42
C ASP A 132 -6.16 2.87 -8.96
N THR A 133 -5.02 2.37 -8.48
CA THR A 133 -4.87 1.99 -7.07
C THR A 133 -5.02 3.20 -6.15
N THR A 134 -4.41 4.34 -6.51
CA THR A 134 -4.55 5.58 -5.72
C THR A 134 -6.01 6.04 -5.70
N TYR A 135 -6.67 6.06 -6.86
CA TYR A 135 -8.07 6.45 -6.97
C TYR A 135 -8.98 5.54 -6.14
N GLN A 136 -8.80 4.23 -6.23
CA GLN A 136 -9.54 3.25 -5.44
C GLN A 136 -9.33 3.52 -3.95
N THR A 137 -8.09 3.59 -3.47
CA THR A 137 -7.83 3.81 -2.04
C THR A 137 -8.38 5.13 -1.52
N GLU A 138 -8.33 6.22 -2.29
CA GLU A 138 -8.91 7.51 -1.89
C GLU A 138 -10.45 7.48 -1.88
N MET A 139 -11.09 6.79 -2.83
CA MET A 139 -12.54 6.54 -2.80
C MET A 139 -12.95 5.73 -1.58
N ASP A 140 -12.11 4.80 -1.17
CA ASP A 140 -12.37 3.92 -0.03
C ASP A 140 -12.24 4.68 1.29
N GLN A 141 -11.21 5.54 1.38
CA GLN A 141 -11.06 6.46 2.50
C GLN A 141 -12.23 7.44 2.60
N LEU A 142 -12.75 7.93 1.47
CA LEU A 142 -13.94 8.77 1.45
C LEU A 142 -15.14 8.01 2.06
N MET A 143 -15.36 6.75 1.69
CA MET A 143 -16.42 5.94 2.27
C MET A 143 -16.23 5.77 3.79
N ASP A 144 -15.02 5.41 4.24
CA ASP A 144 -14.68 5.22 5.66
C ASP A 144 -14.91 6.48 6.50
N MET A 145 -14.51 7.65 5.98
CA MET A 145 -14.74 8.92 6.65
C MET A 145 -16.22 9.30 6.67
N THR A 146 -16.96 9.08 5.59
CA THR A 146 -18.40 9.42 5.55
C THR A 146 -19.24 8.57 6.48
N THR A 147 -18.86 7.32 6.74
CA THR A 147 -19.53 6.48 7.74
C THR A 147 -19.20 6.93 9.16
N ALA A 148 -17.97 7.38 9.43
CA ALA A 148 -17.55 7.90 10.74
C ALA A 148 -18.10 9.32 11.07
N LEU A 149 -18.37 10.15 10.06
CA LEU A 149 -18.75 11.58 10.23
C LEU A 149 -20.22 11.83 10.56
N GLU A 150 -21.10 10.82 10.49
CA GLU A 150 -22.48 11.00 10.92
C GLU A 150 -22.51 11.11 12.45
N GLY A 151 -22.49 12.34 12.96
CA GLY A 151 -22.54 12.71 14.40
C GLY A 151 -23.79 12.25 15.17
N ASN A 152 -24.49 11.24 14.66
CA ASN A 152 -25.54 10.48 15.31
C ASN A 152 -25.07 9.02 15.34
N PHE A 153 -24.27 8.68 16.35
CA PHE A 153 -23.61 7.38 16.53
C PHE A 153 -24.66 6.28 16.78
N ASP A 154 -25.26 5.79 15.69
CA ASP A 154 -26.33 4.80 15.73
C ASP A 154 -25.74 3.42 15.45
N LEU A 155 -25.51 2.66 16.53
CA LEU A 155 -24.98 1.30 16.47
C LEU A 155 -25.86 0.36 15.62
N ASN A 156 -27.14 0.69 15.39
CA ASN A 156 -28.01 -0.09 14.51
C ASN A 156 -27.63 0.02 13.02
N ARG A 157 -26.75 0.96 12.66
CA ARG A 157 -26.24 1.11 11.29
C ARG A 157 -25.07 0.19 11.00
N PHE A 158 -24.48 -0.43 12.02
CA PHE A 158 -23.35 -1.34 11.92
C PHE A 158 -23.84 -2.70 11.43
N SER A 159 -23.18 -3.24 10.42
CA SER A 159 -23.41 -4.59 9.95
C SER A 159 -22.11 -5.17 9.41
N LEU A 160 -21.93 -6.48 9.58
CA LEU A 160 -20.83 -7.22 8.97
C LEU A 160 -20.80 -7.03 7.45
N ASP A 161 -21.95 -6.95 6.79
CA ASP A 161 -22.01 -6.72 5.34
C ASP A 161 -21.43 -5.36 4.94
N LYS A 162 -21.68 -4.29 5.73
CA LYS A 162 -21.11 -2.96 5.47
C LYS A 162 -19.63 -2.92 5.81
N HIS A 163 -19.21 -3.58 6.88
CA HIS A 163 -17.78 -3.75 7.21
C HIS A 163 -17.05 -4.45 6.08
N CYS A 164 -17.53 -5.63 5.64
CA CYS A 164 -16.98 -6.36 4.50
C CYS A 164 -16.86 -5.48 3.25
N LEU A 165 -17.90 -4.70 2.92
CA LEU A 165 -17.84 -3.76 1.79
C LEU A 165 -16.74 -2.71 1.97
N ILE A 166 -16.65 -2.03 3.12
CA ILE A 166 -15.60 -1.04 3.40
C ILE A 166 -14.20 -1.69 3.32
N VAL A 167 -14.05 -2.89 3.88
CA VAL A 167 -12.78 -3.64 3.93
C VAL A 167 -12.31 -4.13 2.56
N ILE A 168 -13.22 -4.60 1.69
CA ILE A 168 -12.90 -5.09 0.32
C ILE A 168 -12.13 -4.04 -0.48
N TYR A 169 -12.43 -2.80 -0.17
CA TYR A 169 -11.99 -1.60 -0.83
C TYR A 169 -10.71 -1.05 -0.14
N LYS A 170 -10.78 -0.71 1.16
CA LYS A 170 -9.77 0.04 1.93
C LYS A 170 -8.30 -0.41 1.81
N THR A 171 -8.01 -1.71 1.93
CA THR A 171 -6.61 -2.16 2.19
C THR A 171 -6.02 -3.00 1.05
N ALA A 172 -6.86 -3.31 0.08
CA ALA A 172 -6.68 -4.46 -0.75
C ALA A 172 -5.81 -4.25 -1.98
N PHE A 173 -6.10 -3.14 -2.67
CA PHE A 173 -5.52 -2.85 -3.96
C PHE A 173 -4.06 -2.50 -3.79
N CYS A 174 -3.72 -1.61 -2.84
CA CYS A 174 -2.34 -1.21 -2.59
C CYS A 174 -1.50 -2.31 -1.92
N SER A 175 -2.09 -3.15 -1.05
CA SER A 175 -1.31 -4.10 -0.24
C SER A 175 -1.13 -5.47 -0.89
N PHE A 176 -2.08 -5.93 -1.71
CA PHE A 176 -2.06 -7.29 -2.24
C PHE A 176 -2.09 -7.33 -3.77
N TYR A 177 -3.01 -6.58 -4.40
CA TYR A 177 -3.16 -6.64 -5.86
C TYR A 177 -2.02 -5.93 -6.58
N LEU A 178 -1.74 -4.67 -6.23
CA LEU A 178 -0.75 -3.83 -6.89
C LEU A 178 0.65 -4.46 -6.89
N PRO A 179 1.21 -4.98 -5.77
CA PRO A 179 2.53 -5.62 -5.82
C PRO A 179 2.62 -6.78 -6.82
N VAL A 180 1.57 -7.61 -6.89
CA VAL A 180 1.49 -8.73 -7.83
C VAL A 180 1.34 -8.23 -9.27
N ALA A 181 0.45 -7.26 -9.50
CA ALA A 181 0.23 -6.66 -10.81
C ALA A 181 1.49 -5.99 -11.37
N LEU A 182 2.27 -5.31 -10.52
CA LEU A 182 3.56 -4.72 -10.91
C LEU A 182 4.58 -5.80 -11.30
N GLY A 183 4.66 -6.90 -10.56
CA GLY A 183 5.52 -8.05 -10.91
C GLY A 183 5.10 -8.73 -12.22
N MET A 184 3.80 -8.84 -12.47
CA MET A 184 3.23 -9.34 -13.72
C MET A 184 3.55 -8.42 -14.90
N CYS A 185 3.39 -7.12 -14.72
CA CYS A 185 3.69 -6.10 -15.72
C CYS A 185 5.19 -6.11 -16.10
N LEU A 186 6.07 -6.14 -15.10
CA LEU A 186 7.53 -6.26 -15.28
C LEU A 186 7.96 -7.47 -16.10
N THR A 187 7.24 -8.58 -15.94
CA THR A 187 7.57 -9.86 -16.58
C THR A 187 6.93 -10.03 -17.95
N GLY A 188 6.05 -9.09 -18.35
CA GLY A 188 5.31 -9.14 -19.60
C GLY A 188 4.17 -10.16 -19.57
N ALA A 189 3.50 -10.33 -18.43
CA ALA A 189 2.33 -11.18 -18.32
C ALA A 189 1.23 -10.70 -19.29
N PRO A 190 0.63 -11.59 -20.10
CA PRO A 190 -0.38 -11.20 -21.06
C PRO A 190 -1.70 -10.82 -20.39
N GLU A 191 -2.52 -10.01 -21.06
CA GLU A 191 -3.89 -9.71 -20.61
C GLU A 191 -4.76 -10.98 -20.53
N SER A 192 -4.57 -11.90 -21.48
CA SER A 192 -5.22 -13.20 -21.51
C SER A 192 -4.31 -14.30 -22.06
N CYS A 193 -4.46 -15.51 -21.55
CA CYS A 193 -3.77 -16.70 -22.04
C CYS A 193 -4.71 -17.92 -22.03
N MET A 194 -4.34 -18.97 -22.75
CA MET A 194 -5.08 -20.24 -22.78
C MET A 194 -4.36 -21.26 -21.90
N ILE A 195 -5.05 -21.75 -20.86
CA ILE A 195 -4.55 -22.82 -19.99
C ILE A 195 -5.57 -23.95 -20.04
N GLU A 196 -5.13 -25.15 -20.46
CA GLU A 196 -5.99 -26.35 -20.54
C GLU A 196 -7.30 -26.13 -21.32
N GLY A 197 -7.25 -25.32 -22.38
CA GLY A 197 -8.43 -25.01 -23.22
C GLY A 197 -9.38 -23.96 -22.63
N LYS A 198 -9.04 -23.34 -21.50
CA LYS A 198 -9.79 -22.23 -20.90
C LYS A 198 -9.04 -20.92 -21.09
N THR A 199 -9.77 -19.87 -21.44
CA THR A 199 -9.25 -18.50 -21.40
C THR A 199 -9.10 -18.07 -19.95
N VAL A 200 -7.89 -17.70 -19.58
CA VAL A 200 -7.52 -17.18 -18.26
C VAL A 200 -7.04 -15.76 -18.44
N GLU A 201 -7.53 -14.85 -17.60
CA GLU A 201 -7.10 -13.45 -17.56
C GLU A 201 -6.26 -13.27 -16.29
N PRO A 202 -4.91 -13.31 -16.39
CA PRO A 202 -4.05 -13.39 -15.21
C PRO A 202 -4.30 -12.25 -14.21
N TYR A 203 -4.52 -11.03 -14.68
CA TYR A 203 -4.76 -9.88 -13.80
C TYR A 203 -6.10 -9.98 -13.06
N LYS A 204 -7.13 -10.58 -13.65
CA LYS A 204 -8.40 -10.84 -12.95
C LYS A 204 -8.26 -11.94 -11.91
N VAL A 205 -7.47 -12.98 -12.21
CA VAL A 205 -7.14 -14.01 -11.23
C VAL A 205 -6.37 -13.40 -10.06
N ALA A 206 -5.33 -12.61 -10.35
CA ALA A 206 -4.55 -11.90 -9.35
C ALA A 206 -5.38 -10.88 -8.54
N LEU A 207 -6.46 -10.34 -9.11
CA LEU A 207 -7.40 -9.47 -8.39
C LEU A 207 -8.34 -10.27 -7.47
N SER A 208 -8.75 -11.46 -7.91
CA SER A 208 -9.70 -12.33 -7.18
C SER A 208 -9.10 -13.00 -5.95
N THR A 209 -7.83 -13.43 -6.00
CA THR A 209 -7.16 -14.12 -4.88
C THR A 209 -7.02 -13.25 -3.63
N PRO A 210 -6.68 -11.95 -3.72
CA PRO A 210 -6.68 -11.05 -2.59
C PRO A 210 -8.03 -10.92 -1.88
N LEU A 211 -9.19 -11.15 -2.52
CA LEU A 211 -10.50 -10.90 -1.89
C LEU A 211 -10.70 -11.61 -0.55
N LEU A 212 -10.23 -12.86 -0.43
CA LEU A 212 -10.29 -13.63 0.82
C LEU A 212 -9.23 -13.19 1.84
N LEU A 213 -8.04 -12.81 1.38
CA LEU A 213 -6.96 -12.33 2.24
C LEU A 213 -7.26 -10.94 2.82
N ARG A 214 -8.03 -10.11 2.11
CA ARG A 214 -8.45 -8.75 2.52
C ARG A 214 -9.24 -8.74 3.81
N GLU A 215 -10.30 -9.56 3.89
CA GLU A 215 -11.15 -9.64 5.08
C GLU A 215 -10.35 -10.15 6.28
N TYR A 216 -9.54 -11.18 6.07
CA TYR A 216 -8.69 -11.72 7.13
C TYR A 216 -7.68 -10.69 7.64
N PHE A 217 -6.96 -10.02 6.73
CA PHE A 217 -5.93 -9.04 7.10
C PHE A 217 -6.52 -7.83 7.83
N GLN A 218 -7.65 -7.32 7.36
CA GLN A 218 -8.29 -6.18 8.02
C GLN A 218 -8.93 -6.58 9.36
N THR A 219 -9.54 -7.77 9.45
CA THR A 219 -10.04 -8.32 10.72
C THR A 219 -8.90 -8.45 11.74
N GLN A 220 -7.73 -8.92 11.29
CA GLN A 220 -6.54 -9.01 12.12
C GLN A 220 -6.04 -7.62 12.55
N ASN A 221 -6.05 -6.64 11.64
CA ASN A 221 -5.67 -5.26 11.94
C ASN A 221 -6.61 -4.64 12.99
N ASP A 222 -7.92 -4.75 12.80
CA ASP A 222 -8.95 -4.28 13.72
C ASP A 222 -8.82 -4.95 15.11
N PHE A 223 -8.55 -6.26 15.13
CA PHE A 223 -8.31 -6.99 16.38
C PHE A 223 -7.02 -6.54 17.08
N PHE A 224 -5.95 -6.31 16.34
CA PHE A 224 -4.69 -5.83 16.92
C PHE A 224 -4.79 -4.37 17.38
N ASP A 225 -5.55 -3.52 16.70
CA ASP A 225 -5.81 -2.16 17.17
C ASP A 225 -6.49 -2.18 18.55
N PHE A 226 -7.45 -3.08 18.75
CA PHE A 226 -8.14 -3.28 20.03
C PHE A 226 -7.28 -3.96 21.11
N SER A 227 -6.53 -5.02 20.77
CA SER A 227 -5.99 -5.97 21.75
C SER A 227 -4.47 -5.98 21.90
N ALA A 228 -3.72 -5.44 20.93
CA ALA A 228 -2.26 -5.51 20.95
C ALA A 228 -1.67 -4.33 21.74
N PRO A 229 -0.61 -4.56 22.54
CA PRO A 229 0.12 -3.47 23.15
C PRO A 229 0.79 -2.61 22.05
N PRO A 230 0.82 -1.27 22.19
CA PRO A 230 1.32 -0.34 21.16
C PRO A 230 2.70 -0.70 20.60
N ASP A 231 3.59 -1.19 21.48
CA ASP A 231 4.96 -1.59 21.14
C ASP A 231 5.02 -2.76 20.15
N LEU A 232 4.01 -3.65 20.14
CA LEU A 232 3.96 -4.82 19.26
C LEU A 232 3.42 -4.50 17.86
N VAL A 233 2.55 -3.49 17.76
CA VAL A 233 1.95 -3.01 16.50
C VAL A 233 2.72 -1.87 15.85
N GLY A 234 3.80 -1.39 16.48
CA GLY A 234 4.61 -0.30 15.96
C GLY A 234 3.90 1.06 16.00
N LYS A 235 2.91 1.21 16.90
CA LYS A 235 2.20 2.46 17.14
C LYS A 235 2.72 3.11 18.42
N ILE A 236 2.78 4.45 18.44
CA ILE A 236 3.21 5.23 19.62
C ILE A 236 2.09 5.33 20.67
N GLN A 237 0.84 5.06 20.29
CA GLN A 237 -0.36 5.12 21.14
C GLN A 237 -1.21 3.86 21.00
N VAL A 238 -2.11 3.65 21.98
CA VAL A 238 -3.17 2.62 21.94
C VAL A 238 -4.09 2.89 20.75
N GLY A 239 -4.59 1.84 20.12
CA GLY A 239 -5.50 1.93 18.98
C GLY A 239 -6.71 2.84 19.24
N THR A 240 -7.13 3.56 18.20
CA THR A 240 -8.21 4.56 18.27
C THR A 240 -9.54 4.00 17.76
N ASP A 241 -9.60 2.72 17.35
CA ASP A 241 -10.79 2.14 16.73
C ASP A 241 -12.04 2.19 17.65
N ILE A 242 -11.84 2.12 18.96
CA ILE A 242 -12.92 2.19 19.96
C ILE A 242 -13.62 3.57 19.92
N GLU A 243 -12.91 4.62 19.53
CA GLU A 243 -13.37 6.00 19.71
C GLU A 243 -14.28 6.52 18.59
N ASN A 244 -14.48 5.82 17.46
CA ASN A 244 -15.57 6.03 16.49
C ASN A 244 -15.44 5.22 15.17
N LYS A 245 -14.75 4.06 15.13
CA LYS A 245 -14.57 3.31 13.87
C LYS A 245 -15.51 2.11 13.74
N TYR A 246 -15.89 1.81 12.49
CA TYR A 246 -16.58 0.58 12.09
C TYR A 246 -15.66 -0.63 12.15
N SER A 247 -15.06 -0.91 13.31
CA SER A 247 -14.13 -2.03 13.50
C SER A 247 -14.87 -3.38 13.45
N TRP A 248 -14.18 -4.44 13.04
CA TRP A 248 -14.68 -5.81 13.12
C TRP A 248 -15.10 -6.16 14.56
N CYS A 249 -14.33 -5.72 15.56
CA CYS A 249 -14.57 -6.04 16.97
C CYS A 249 -15.95 -5.56 17.47
N VAL A 250 -16.36 -4.33 17.11
CA VAL A 250 -17.68 -3.80 17.53
C VAL A 250 -18.83 -4.50 16.80
N ASN A 251 -18.66 -4.83 15.51
CA ASN A 251 -19.66 -5.58 14.75
C ASN A 251 -19.90 -6.98 15.35
N ILE A 252 -18.84 -7.67 15.77
CA ILE A 252 -18.96 -8.97 16.46
C ILE A 252 -19.58 -8.82 17.84
N ALA A 253 -19.18 -7.81 18.62
CA ALA A 253 -19.76 -7.57 19.93
C ALA A 253 -21.27 -7.31 19.84
N LEU A 254 -21.72 -6.49 18.88
CA LEU A 254 -23.14 -6.23 18.63
C LEU A 254 -23.93 -7.46 18.19
N ALA A 255 -23.28 -8.41 17.50
CA ALA A 255 -23.91 -9.66 17.09
C ALA A 255 -24.06 -10.67 18.26
N LEU A 256 -23.23 -10.56 19.30
CA LEU A 256 -23.19 -11.50 20.42
C LEU A 256 -23.84 -10.96 21.70
N VAL A 257 -24.00 -9.64 21.83
CA VAL A 257 -24.57 -9.02 23.02
C VAL A 257 -26.06 -9.34 23.16
N THR A 258 -26.49 -9.61 24.39
CA THR A 258 -27.91 -9.73 24.76
C THR A 258 -28.38 -8.45 25.41
N PRO A 259 -29.66 -8.06 25.23
CA PRO A 259 -30.22 -6.91 25.96
C PRO A 259 -30.06 -7.10 27.48
N GLU A 260 -29.70 -6.03 28.19
CA GLU A 260 -29.74 -5.99 29.66
C GLU A 260 -31.18 -6.06 30.21
#